data_AF-A0A6L3NID6-F1
#
_entry.id   AF-A0A6L3NID6-F1
#
_cell.length_a   1.000
_cell.length_b   1.000
_cell.length_c   1.000
_cell.angle_alpha   90.00
_cell.angle_beta   90.00
_cell.angle_gamma   90.00
#
_symmetry.space_group_name_H-M   'P 1'
#
loop_
_entity.id
_entity.type
_entity.pdbx_description
1 polymer ?
#
loop_
_entity_poly.entity_id
_entity_poly.type
_entity_poly.pdbx_seq_one_letter_code
_entity_poly.pdbx_strand_id
1 'polypeptide(L)'
;GLAANVEIKPCPGRERDTGQRVAADAAAYWHDAAVPPLLSSFSFDALQQARASAPALPRGMLYEAVPDDWHAQAVSALGCVSLHANHKALDEPLVRAIKAAGLRILVYTVNDLARARELVRWGVDAVCTDRIDLIGPDALDDIA
;
A
#
# COMPACT_ATOMS: atom_id res chain seq x y z
N GLY A 1 -12.55 15.59 -0.62
CA GLY A 1 -12.14 15.03 -1.93
C GLY A 1 -11.81 13.56 -1.77
N LEU A 2 -11.45 12.87 -2.86
CA LEU A 2 -11.01 11.46 -2.81
C LEU A 2 -9.53 11.37 -3.22
N ALA A 3 -8.81 10.45 -2.58
CA ALA A 3 -7.48 10.02 -3.00
C ALA A 3 -7.56 8.59 -3.58
N ALA A 4 -6.56 8.20 -4.37
CA ALA A 4 -6.55 6.90 -5.04
C ALA A 4 -5.31 6.08 -4.69
N ASN A 5 -5.54 4.83 -4.26
CA ASN A 5 -4.54 3.76 -4.29
C ASN A 5 -4.79 2.91 -5.54
N VAL A 6 -3.89 2.99 -6.52
CA VAL A 6 -3.98 2.29 -7.80
C VAL A 6 -3.15 1.02 -7.71
N GLU A 7 -3.82 -0.10 -7.50
CA GLU A 7 -3.17 -1.42 -7.51
C GLU A 7 -2.89 -1.88 -8.94
N ILE A 8 -1.60 -2.01 -9.29
CA ILE A 8 -1.11 -2.55 -10.55
C ILE A 8 -1.24 -4.08 -10.49
N LYS A 9 -2.17 -4.63 -11.28
CA LYS A 9 -2.42 -6.07 -11.42
C LYS A 9 -1.99 -6.57 -12.81
N PRO A 10 -0.70 -6.86 -13.03
CA PRO A 10 -0.25 -7.40 -14.30
C PRO A 10 -0.80 -8.80 -14.55
N CYS A 11 -1.05 -9.13 -15.82
CA CYS A 11 -1.15 -10.52 -16.23
C CYS A 11 0.23 -11.19 -16.10
N PRO A 12 0.30 -12.51 -15.80
CA PRO A 12 1.57 -13.24 -15.75
C PRO A 12 2.42 -13.02 -17.00
N GLY A 13 3.69 -12.64 -16.81
CA GLY A 13 4.65 -12.37 -17.89
C GLY A 13 4.58 -10.94 -18.47
N ARG A 14 3.70 -10.08 -17.93
CA ARG A 14 3.54 -8.67 -18.34
C ARG A 14 3.77 -7.69 -17.20
N GLU A 15 4.46 -8.12 -16.15
CA GLU A 15 4.72 -7.34 -14.95
C GLU A 15 5.40 -6.01 -15.29
N ARG A 16 6.46 -6.09 -16.09
CA ARG A 16 7.26 -4.93 -16.49
C ARG A 16 6.49 -3.95 -17.35
N ASP A 17 5.87 -4.45 -18.43
CA ASP A 17 5.07 -3.64 -19.35
C ASP A 17 3.91 -2.93 -18.63
N THR A 18 3.20 -3.66 -17.77
CA THR A 18 2.06 -3.11 -17.04
C THR A 18 2.52 -2.07 -16.02
N GLY A 19 3.59 -2.35 -15.28
CA GLY A 19 4.17 -1.42 -14.32
C GLY A 19 4.63 -0.11 -14.97
N GLN A 20 5.34 -0.21 -16.10
CA GLN A 20 5.77 0.96 -16.88
C GLN A 20 4.56 1.76 -17.38
N ARG A 21 3.61 1.11 -18.03
CA ARG A 21 2.46 1.78 -18.65
C ARG A 21 1.57 2.47 -17.63
N VAL A 22 1.22 1.76 -16.55
CA VAL A 22 0.36 2.33 -15.50
C VAL A 22 1.04 3.51 -14.81
N ALA A 23 2.34 3.43 -14.53
CA ALA A 23 3.05 4.54 -13.90
C ALA A 23 3.16 5.78 -14.80
N ALA A 24 3.45 5.58 -16.10
CA ALA A 24 3.50 6.67 -17.07
C ALA A 24 2.12 7.33 -17.23
N ASP A 25 1.07 6.52 -17.38
CA ASP A 25 -0.31 7.03 -17.52
C ASP A 25 -0.77 7.73 -16.23
N ALA A 26 -0.47 7.17 -15.05
CA ALA A 26 -0.78 7.82 -13.77
C ALA A 26 -0.08 9.16 -13.61
N ALA A 27 1.20 9.26 -13.99
CA ALA A 27 1.94 10.52 -13.91
C ALA A 27 1.36 11.58 -14.86
N ALA A 28 0.92 11.18 -16.05
CA ALA A 28 0.31 12.07 -17.02
C ALA A 28 -1.08 12.55 -16.56
N TYR A 29 -1.95 11.64 -16.11
CA TYR A 29 -3.33 12.00 -15.75
C TYR A 29 -3.45 12.70 -14.39
N TRP A 30 -2.47 12.55 -13.49
CA TRP A 30 -2.43 13.24 -12.19
C TRP A 30 -1.42 14.39 -12.12
N HIS A 31 -0.89 14.87 -13.25
CA HIS A 31 0.16 15.90 -13.27
C HIS A 31 -0.17 17.15 -12.42
N ASP A 32 -1.42 17.62 -12.47
CA ASP A 32 -1.88 18.81 -11.73
C ASP A 32 -2.72 18.48 -10.48
N ALA A 33 -2.77 17.21 -10.07
CA ALA A 33 -3.53 16.80 -8.91
C ALA A 33 -2.82 17.25 -7.62
N ALA A 34 -3.57 17.87 -6.69
CA ALA A 34 -3.03 18.27 -5.40
C ALA A 34 -2.49 17.09 -4.57
N VAL A 35 -3.06 15.90 -4.76
CA VAL A 35 -2.58 14.64 -4.16
C VAL A 35 -2.34 13.64 -5.28
N PRO A 36 -1.08 13.19 -5.51
CA PRO A 36 -0.80 12.16 -6.49
C PRO A 36 -1.35 10.80 -6.05
N PRO A 37 -1.58 9.87 -6.98
CA PRO A 37 -2.04 8.53 -6.63
C PRO A 37 -0.91 7.74 -5.97
N LEU A 38 -1.27 6.86 -5.03
CA LEU A 38 -0.38 5.83 -4.53
C LEU A 38 -0.41 4.66 -5.50
N LEU A 39 0.74 4.29 -6.08
CA LEU A 39 0.85 3.08 -6.87
C LEU A 39 1.18 1.89 -5.98
N SER A 40 0.50 0.77 -6.15
CA SER A 40 0.76 -0.40 -5.34
C SER A 40 0.72 -1.70 -6.15
N SER A 41 1.40 -2.76 -5.73
CA SER A 41 1.34 -4.06 -6.41
C SER A 41 1.89 -5.19 -5.53
N PHE A 42 1.43 -6.42 -5.77
CA PHE A 42 2.12 -7.63 -5.32
C PHE A 42 3.35 -7.96 -6.17
N SER A 43 3.43 -7.42 -7.39
CA SER A 43 4.54 -7.67 -8.30
C SER A 43 5.68 -6.69 -8.04
N PHE A 44 6.79 -7.23 -7.52
CA PHE A 44 8.03 -6.49 -7.36
C PHE A 44 8.52 -5.90 -8.70
N ASP A 45 8.49 -6.68 -9.78
CA ASP A 45 8.90 -6.26 -11.12
C ASP A 45 8.05 -5.11 -11.66
N ALA A 46 6.73 -5.14 -11.42
CA ALA A 46 5.85 -4.05 -11.83
C ALA A 46 6.16 -2.75 -11.06
N LEU A 47 6.40 -2.83 -9.75
CA LEU A 47 6.77 -1.67 -8.94
C LEU A 47 8.17 -1.14 -9.27
N GLN A 48 9.10 -2.01 -9.64
CA GLN A 48 10.42 -1.60 -10.11
C GLN A 48 10.31 -0.80 -11.41
N GLN A 49 9.49 -1.24 -12.37
CA GLN A 49 9.25 -0.47 -13.60
C GLN A 49 8.45 0.81 -13.33
N ALA A 50 7.52 0.79 -12.38
CA ALA A 50 6.79 1.98 -11.97
C ALA A 50 7.75 3.04 -11.37
N ARG A 51 8.68 2.61 -10.51
CA ARG A 51 9.75 3.48 -9.96
C ARG A 51 10.61 4.09 -11.07
N ALA A 52 11.03 3.30 -12.06
CA ALA A 52 11.85 3.79 -13.16
C ALA A 52 11.10 4.79 -14.06
N SER A 53 9.81 4.56 -14.29
CA SER A 53 9.00 5.34 -15.22
C SER A 53 8.44 6.63 -14.61
N ALA A 54 8.08 6.61 -13.33
CA ALA A 54 7.50 7.75 -12.61
C ALA A 54 8.04 7.81 -11.17
N PRO A 55 9.32 8.17 -10.97
CA PRO A 55 9.97 8.10 -9.66
C PRO A 55 9.31 8.99 -8.60
N ALA A 56 8.69 10.10 -9.02
CA ALA A 56 7.99 11.05 -8.16
C ALA A 56 6.66 10.52 -7.57
N LEU A 57 6.02 9.54 -8.20
CA LEU A 57 4.79 8.96 -7.66
C LEU A 57 5.09 8.09 -6.43
N PRO A 58 4.30 8.15 -5.35
CA PRO A 58 4.49 7.29 -4.20
C PRO A 58 4.16 5.82 -4.54
N ARG A 59 4.85 4.89 -3.87
CA ARG A 59 4.70 3.45 -4.08
C ARG A 59 4.45 2.69 -2.77
N GLY A 60 3.66 1.61 -2.85
CA GLY A 60 3.43 0.66 -1.76
C GLY A 60 3.56 -0.79 -2.21
N MET A 61 4.35 -1.60 -1.50
CA MET A 61 4.51 -3.02 -1.81
C MET A 61 3.43 -3.85 -1.10
N LEU A 62 2.72 -4.72 -1.83
CA LEU A 62 1.71 -5.62 -1.27
C LEU A 62 2.29 -6.99 -0.92
N TYR A 63 1.82 -7.56 0.19
CA TYR A 63 2.22 -8.88 0.67
C TYR A 63 1.02 -9.69 1.20
N GLU A 64 0.86 -10.94 0.73
CA GLU A 64 -0.04 -11.89 1.39
C GLU A 64 0.53 -12.36 2.73
N ALA A 65 1.81 -12.70 2.74
CA ALA A 65 2.62 -12.92 3.92
C ALA A 65 3.84 -11.99 3.82
N VAL A 66 4.17 -11.29 4.90
CA VAL A 66 5.32 -10.38 4.92
C VAL A 66 6.60 -11.21 5.03
N PRO A 67 7.48 -11.22 4.02
CA PRO A 67 8.69 -12.04 4.04
C PRO A 67 9.76 -11.39 4.93
N ASP A 68 10.73 -12.18 5.43
CA ASP A 68 11.79 -11.66 6.31
C ASP A 68 12.63 -10.52 5.67
N ASP A 69 12.75 -10.53 4.34
CA ASP A 69 13.48 -9.53 3.56
C ASP A 69 12.61 -8.34 3.09
N TRP A 70 11.41 -8.15 3.67
CA TRP A 70 10.48 -7.06 3.31
C TRP A 70 11.15 -5.69 3.29
N HIS A 71 12.08 -5.43 4.22
CA HIS A 71 12.78 -4.15 4.30
C HIS A 71 13.70 -3.94 3.08
N ALA A 72 14.42 -4.98 2.66
CA ALA A 72 15.29 -4.90 1.49
C ALA A 72 14.48 -4.65 0.20
N GLN A 73 13.31 -5.29 0.09
CA GLN A 73 12.43 -5.11 -1.05
C GLN A 73 11.75 -3.73 -1.07
N ALA A 74 10.94 -3.43 -0.04
CA ALA A 74 10.09 -2.24 -0.03
C ALA A 74 10.91 -0.95 0.16
N VAL A 75 11.86 -0.94 1.08
CA VAL A 75 12.63 0.28 1.40
C VAL A 75 13.80 0.42 0.43
N SER A 76 14.74 -0.53 0.45
CA SER A 76 16.01 -0.38 -0.27
C SER A 76 15.83 -0.45 -1.79
N ALA A 77 15.11 -1.46 -2.30
CA ALA A 77 15.02 -1.72 -3.73
C ALA A 77 13.91 -0.94 -4.44
N LEU A 78 12.80 -0.64 -3.77
CA LEU A 78 11.64 0.04 -4.40
C LEU A 78 11.45 1.49 -3.93
N GLY A 79 12.05 1.90 -2.81
CA GLY A 79 11.82 3.24 -2.25
C GLY A 79 10.34 3.50 -2.00
N CYS A 80 9.63 2.49 -1.48
CA CYS A 80 8.23 2.59 -1.11
C CYS A 80 8.06 3.53 0.08
N VAL A 81 6.91 4.20 0.13
CA VAL A 81 6.47 4.98 1.29
C VAL A 81 5.53 4.18 2.19
N SER A 82 5.05 3.04 1.69
CA SER A 82 4.10 2.19 2.42
C SER A 82 4.30 0.70 2.14
N LEU A 83 3.83 -0.14 3.07
CA LEU A 83 3.69 -1.58 2.93
C LEU A 83 2.23 -1.94 3.15
N HIS A 84 1.67 -2.74 2.24
CA HIS A 84 0.27 -3.14 2.27
C HIS A 84 0.25 -4.64 2.55
N ALA A 85 -0.49 -5.10 3.56
CA ALA A 85 -0.47 -6.52 3.92
C ALA A 85 -1.85 -7.09 4.20
N ASN A 86 -1.98 -8.40 3.97
CA ASN A 86 -3.08 -9.16 4.53
C ASN A 86 -3.06 -9.02 6.05
N HIS A 87 -4.16 -8.54 6.64
CA HIS A 87 -4.23 -8.27 8.07
C HIS A 87 -3.97 -9.50 8.96
N LYS A 88 -4.12 -10.72 8.42
CA LYS A 88 -3.86 -11.97 9.13
C LYS A 88 -2.37 -12.33 9.23
N ALA A 89 -1.54 -11.71 8.40
CA ALA A 89 -0.08 -11.90 8.40
C ALA A 89 0.64 -10.88 9.30
N LEU A 90 -0.09 -10.02 10.01
CA LEU A 90 0.47 -9.00 10.90
C LEU A 90 0.21 -9.34 12.37
N ASP A 91 1.25 -9.13 13.17
CA ASP A 91 1.20 -8.98 14.62
C ASP A 91 1.75 -7.60 15.02
N GLU A 92 1.58 -7.23 16.29
CA GLU A 92 2.02 -5.93 16.80
C GLU A 92 3.54 -5.70 16.68
N PRO A 93 4.42 -6.67 17.00
CA PRO A 93 5.86 -6.52 16.79
C PRO A 93 6.24 -6.20 15.34
N LEU A 94 5.66 -6.92 14.37
CA LEU A 94 5.93 -6.69 12.95
C LEU A 94 5.42 -5.31 12.50
N VAL A 95 4.22 -4.91 12.93
CA VAL A 95 3.70 -3.55 12.67
C VAL A 95 4.68 -2.50 13.16
N ARG A 96 5.15 -2.61 14.41
CA ARG A 96 6.13 -1.66 14.97
C ARG A 96 7.45 -1.64 14.20
N ALA A 97 7.93 -2.80 13.74
CA ALA A 97 9.15 -2.89 12.93
C ALA A 97 8.99 -2.16 11.58
N ILE A 98 7.86 -2.34 10.91
CA ILE A 98 7.55 -1.67 9.64
C ILE A 98 7.44 -0.14 9.85
N LYS A 99 6.78 0.30 10.93
CA LYS A 99 6.69 1.72 11.29
C LYS A 99 8.06 2.32 11.63
N ALA A 100 8.93 1.59 12.33
CA ALA A 100 10.28 2.02 12.65
C ALA A 100 11.16 2.20 11.41
N ALA A 101 10.87 1.48 10.32
CA ALA A 101 11.51 1.68 9.01
C ALA A 101 10.97 2.90 8.24
N GLY A 102 10.04 3.67 8.83
CA GLY A 102 9.48 4.88 8.22
C GLY A 102 8.35 4.64 7.22
N LEU A 103 7.87 3.40 7.10
CA LEU A 103 6.78 3.07 6.19
C LEU A 103 5.41 3.34 6.82
N ARG A 104 4.45 3.72 5.98
CA ARG A 104 3.01 3.65 6.31
C ARG A 104 2.49 2.23 6.08
N ILE A 105 1.45 1.84 6.82
CA ILE A 105 0.87 0.51 6.71
C ILE A 105 -0.59 0.60 6.27
N LEU A 106 -0.92 -0.13 5.21
CA LEU A 106 -2.30 -0.38 4.81
C LEU A 106 -2.61 -1.86 5.01
N VAL A 107 -3.76 -2.18 5.59
CA VAL A 107 -4.21 -3.58 5.76
C VAL A 107 -5.41 -3.88 4.88
N TYR A 108 -5.47 -5.09 4.34
CA TYR A 108 -6.58 -5.56 3.52
C TYR A 108 -6.92 -7.04 3.77
N THR A 109 -8.10 -7.54 3.38
CA THR A 109 -9.37 -6.79 3.35
C THR A 109 -10.02 -6.97 4.71
N VAL A 110 -10.13 -5.91 5.50
CA VAL A 110 -10.61 -5.99 6.88
C VAL A 110 -12.08 -5.62 6.92
N ASN A 111 -12.93 -6.60 7.16
CA ASN A 111 -14.40 -6.44 7.19
C ASN A 111 -14.98 -6.47 8.61
N ASP A 112 -14.12 -6.64 9.62
CA ASP A 112 -14.49 -6.66 11.03
C ASP A 112 -13.97 -5.39 11.74
N LEU A 113 -14.88 -4.65 12.37
CA LEU A 113 -14.53 -3.38 13.03
C LEU A 113 -13.59 -3.61 14.21
N ALA A 114 -13.78 -4.66 15.01
CA ALA A 114 -12.91 -4.90 16.16
C ALA A 114 -11.45 -5.16 15.73
N ARG A 115 -11.26 -5.94 14.65
CA ARG A 115 -9.93 -6.16 14.06
C ARG A 115 -9.35 -4.90 13.45
N ALA A 116 -10.14 -4.07 12.76
CA ALA A 116 -9.68 -2.77 12.26
C ALA A 116 -9.17 -1.88 13.41
N ARG A 117 -9.95 -1.79 14.50
CA ARG A 117 -9.59 -1.03 15.71
C ARG A 117 -8.31 -1.55 16.36
N GLU A 118 -8.13 -2.86 16.46
CA GLU A 118 -6.90 -3.47 16.97
C GLU A 118 -5.68 -3.12 16.12
N LEU A 119 -5.78 -3.23 14.80
CA LEU A 119 -4.68 -2.92 13.88
C LEU A 119 -4.28 -1.44 13.95
N VAL A 120 -5.25 -0.53 14.04
CA VAL A 120 -4.96 0.91 14.20
C VAL A 120 -4.25 1.17 15.53
N ARG A 121 -4.63 0.51 16.63
CA ARG A 121 -3.90 0.61 17.91
C ARG A 121 -2.45 0.15 17.81
N TRP A 122 -2.16 -0.83 16.97
CA TRP A 122 -0.78 -1.27 16.71
C TRP A 122 0.02 -0.24 15.90
N GLY A 123 -0.65 0.68 15.20
CA GLY A 123 -0.05 1.75 14.41
C GLY A 123 -0.30 1.65 12.90
N VAL A 124 -1.25 0.82 12.46
CA VAL A 124 -1.69 0.77 11.05
C VAL A 124 -2.33 2.10 10.64
N ASP A 125 -1.97 2.61 9.46
CA ASP A 125 -2.39 3.94 8.98
C ASP A 125 -3.66 3.92 8.11
N ALA A 126 -3.95 2.80 7.46
CA ALA A 126 -5.09 2.68 6.54
C ALA A 126 -5.70 1.28 6.52
N VAL A 127 -7.02 1.22 6.37
CA VAL A 127 -7.79 -0.03 6.27
C VAL A 127 -8.53 -0.06 4.93
N CYS A 128 -8.28 -1.10 4.14
CA CYS A 128 -9.08 -1.44 2.97
C CYS A 128 -10.19 -2.43 3.39
N THR A 129 -11.43 -2.12 3.05
CA THR A 129 -12.63 -2.84 3.53
C THR A 129 -13.70 -2.94 2.44
N ASP A 130 -14.46 -4.03 2.46
CA ASP A 130 -15.70 -4.20 1.70
C ASP A 130 -16.93 -3.70 2.49
N ARG A 131 -16.77 -3.46 3.80
CA ARG A 131 -17.85 -3.08 4.74
C ARG A 131 -17.78 -1.60 5.09
N ILE A 132 -17.83 -0.74 4.07
CA ILE A 132 -17.82 0.73 4.22
C ILE A 132 -19.05 1.26 4.99
N ASP A 133 -20.10 0.46 5.11
CA ASP A 133 -21.26 0.71 5.97
C ASP A 133 -20.93 0.57 7.47
N LEU A 134 -19.91 -0.22 7.81
CA LEU A 134 -19.45 -0.46 9.18
C LEU A 134 -18.15 0.31 9.50
N ILE A 135 -17.20 0.32 8.56
CA ILE A 135 -15.89 0.98 8.68
C ILE A 135 -15.90 2.17 7.71
N GLY A 136 -16.67 3.18 8.08
CA GLY A 136 -16.76 4.46 7.36
C GLY A 136 -15.56 5.39 7.62
N PRO A 137 -15.57 6.61 7.05
CA PRO A 137 -14.43 7.53 7.10
C PRO A 137 -14.02 7.90 8.53
N ASP A 138 -14.98 8.00 9.46
CA ASP A 138 -14.73 8.45 10.84
C ASP A 138 -14.76 7.28 11.86
N ALA A 139 -14.86 6.03 11.38
CA ALA A 139 -15.11 4.85 12.23
C ALA A 139 -13.95 4.47 13.18
N LEU A 140 -12.77 5.06 12.95
CA LEU A 140 -11.51 4.73 13.64
C LEU A 140 -10.85 5.98 14.27
N ASP A 141 -11.48 7.15 14.19
CA ASP A 141 -10.92 8.44 14.64
C ASP A 141 -10.68 8.51 16.15
N ASP A 142 -11.41 7.71 16.93
CA ASP A 142 -11.30 7.66 18.39
C ASP A 142 -10.13 6.81 18.91
N ILE A 143 -9.31 6.26 18.02
CA ILE A 143 -8.19 5.36 18.34
C ILE A 143 -6.83 5.98 18.07
N ALA A 144 -6.78 6.94 17.13
CA ALA A 144 -5.56 7.57 16.67
C ALA A 144 -4.96 8.56 17.68
#